data_AF-A0A7G5FEZ7-F1
#
_entry.id   AF-A0A7G5FEZ7-F1
#
_cell.length_a   1.000
_cell.length_b   1.000
_cell.length_c   1.000
_cell.angle_alpha   90.00
_cell.angle_beta   90.00
_cell.angle_gamma   90.00
#
_symmetry.space_group_name_H-M   'P 1'
#
loop_
_entity.id
_entity.type
_entity.pdbx_description
1 polymer ?
#
loop_
_entity_poly.entity_id
_entity_poly.type
_entity_poly.pdbx_seq_one_letter_code
_entity_poly.pdbx_strand_id
1 'polypeptide(L)'
;MKNNYPWLRFIEGPDGSAPTPAEETTNQGSTVEEKTPTGAGKETDYKSKYEAMKAHSREWEQKAKANLAAAKKLQEIEDAGKTELQKLTDLLEKERAEKRAIEAEATRLRIATQHGLSADDAELFLHGDAETMAKQAEALAKRPAAPDTSPKGLGVNPAQGRGAASSPVRDDIIERAKKL
;
A
#
# COMPACT_ATOMS: atom_id res chain seq x y z
N MET A 1 35.25 7.74 47.79
CA MET A 1 34.36 8.41 46.80
C MET A 1 34.43 7.59 45.52
N LYS A 2 33.32 6.99 45.09
CA LYS A 2 33.27 6.17 43.86
C LYS A 2 33.10 7.13 42.68
N ASN A 3 34.09 7.19 41.79
CA ASN A 3 34.02 8.01 40.58
C ASN A 3 32.99 7.39 39.64
N ASN A 4 31.80 7.98 39.59
CA ASN A 4 30.73 7.60 38.70
C ASN A 4 31.05 8.16 37.31
N TYR A 5 31.34 7.28 36.35
CA TYR A 5 31.65 7.68 34.98
C TYR A 5 30.33 7.77 34.17
N PRO A 6 29.83 8.97 33.88
CA PRO A 6 28.48 9.18 33.31
C PRO A 6 28.35 8.72 31.84
N TRP A 7 29.45 8.35 31.20
CA TRP A 7 29.51 7.87 29.82
C TRP A 7 29.38 6.35 29.68
N LEU A 8 29.38 5.60 30.79
CA LEU A 8 29.06 4.18 30.80
C LEU A 8 27.55 4.00 31.01
N ARG A 9 26.80 3.98 29.90
CA ARG A 9 25.40 3.55 29.88
C ARG A 9 25.38 2.03 29.66
N PHE A 10 25.09 1.28 30.71
CA PHE A 10 24.70 -0.13 30.60
C PHE A 10 23.35 -0.16 29.88
N ILE A 11 23.30 -0.73 28.68
CA ILE A 11 22.06 -0.86 27.90
C ILE A 11 21.35 -2.09 28.45
N GLU A 12 20.30 -1.85 29.22
CA GLU A 12 19.50 -2.88 29.86
C GLU A 12 18.16 -3.00 29.13
N GLY A 13 17.95 -4.16 28.49
CA GLY A 13 16.65 -4.66 28.01
C GLY A 13 16.65 -5.17 26.55
N PRO A 14 15.85 -6.20 26.19
CA PRO A 14 15.18 -7.20 27.02
C PRO A 14 15.44 -8.61 26.47
N ASP A 15 16.62 -9.17 26.78
CA ASP A 15 16.93 -10.62 26.82
C ASP A 15 18.22 -10.80 27.65
N GLY A 16 18.25 -10.16 28.82
CA GLY A 16 19.37 -10.26 29.76
C GLY A 16 19.08 -11.37 30.74
N SER A 17 19.62 -12.57 30.50
CA SER A 17 19.42 -13.74 31.35
C SER A 17 19.73 -13.41 32.82
N ALA A 18 18.71 -13.62 33.65
CA ALA A 18 18.64 -13.31 35.06
C ALA A 18 19.74 -13.98 35.92
N PRO A 19 20.04 -13.40 37.11
CA PRO A 19 21.04 -13.90 38.04
C PRO A 19 20.42 -14.89 39.05
N THR A 20 21.10 -16.01 39.34
CA THR A 20 20.89 -16.82 40.57
C THR A 20 22.08 -17.79 40.77
N PRO A 21 22.28 -18.33 41.98
CA PRO A 21 23.17 -17.82 43.03
C PRO A 21 24.43 -18.67 43.23
N ALA A 22 25.41 -18.11 43.94
CA ALA A 22 26.61 -18.82 44.36
C ALA A 22 26.34 -19.66 45.64
N GLU A 23 26.55 -20.97 45.54
CA GLU A 23 26.74 -21.98 46.60
C GLU A 23 27.37 -23.21 45.89
N GLU A 24 28.40 -23.92 46.32
CA GLU A 24 29.20 -23.99 47.54
C GLU A 24 30.63 -24.37 47.15
N THR A 25 31.60 -23.65 47.73
CA THR A 25 32.98 -24.11 47.83
C THR A 25 33.05 -25.23 48.87
N THR A 26 33.18 -26.49 48.44
CA THR A 26 33.67 -27.53 49.36
C THR A 26 35.15 -27.31 49.61
N ASN A 27 35.44 -27.02 50.87
CA ASN A 27 36.75 -26.71 51.42
C ASN A 27 37.44 -28.01 51.87
N GLN A 28 38.47 -28.46 51.16
CA GLN A 28 39.54 -29.35 51.66
C GLN A 28 40.76 -29.08 50.74
N GLY A 29 41.96 -28.74 51.18
CA GLY A 29 42.58 -28.72 52.48
C GLY A 29 44.08 -28.83 52.20
N SER A 30 44.86 -28.03 52.92
CA SER A 30 46.26 -28.32 53.26
C SER A 30 47.36 -28.08 52.21
N THR A 31 48.30 -27.26 52.68
CA THR A 31 49.74 -27.29 52.40
C THR A 31 50.19 -26.57 51.14
N VAL A 32 50.66 -25.34 51.39
CA VAL A 32 51.70 -24.68 50.62
C VAL A 32 52.95 -25.57 50.68
N GLU A 33 53.11 -26.48 49.71
CA GLU A 33 54.45 -26.91 49.31
C GLU A 33 54.94 -25.91 48.27
N GLU A 34 55.80 -25.02 48.76
CA GLU A 34 56.77 -24.27 47.98
C GLU A 34 57.64 -25.27 47.18
N LYS A 35 57.20 -25.62 45.97
CA LYS A 35 58.11 -26.08 44.92
C LYS A 35 58.38 -24.89 44.01
N THR A 36 59.45 -24.19 44.36
CA THR A 36 60.26 -23.44 43.39
C THR A 36 60.40 -24.25 42.10
N PRO A 37 60.07 -23.72 40.91
CA PRO A 37 60.58 -24.30 39.69
C PRO A 37 62.04 -23.87 39.59
N THR A 38 62.90 -24.61 40.29
CA THR A 38 64.31 -24.68 39.95
C THR A 38 64.41 -25.20 38.53
N GLY A 39 64.94 -24.35 37.64
CA GLY A 39 65.73 -24.73 36.46
C GLY A 39 65.08 -25.68 35.46
N ALA A 40 64.54 -25.11 34.37
CA ALA A 40 64.81 -25.61 33.02
C ALA A 40 64.37 -24.52 32.04
N GLY A 41 65.34 -23.86 31.41
CA GLY A 41 65.07 -22.98 30.27
C GLY A 41 64.37 -23.79 29.18
N LYS A 42 63.05 -23.69 29.09
CA LYS A 42 62.36 -23.99 27.85
C LYS A 42 62.69 -22.84 26.92
N GLU A 43 63.76 -22.99 26.16
CA GLU A 43 64.04 -22.16 25.00
C GLU A 43 62.73 -22.03 24.24
N THR A 44 62.11 -20.86 24.35
CA THR A 44 60.87 -20.61 23.65
C THR A 44 61.25 -20.64 22.18
N ASP A 45 60.79 -21.64 21.44
CA ASP A 45 61.04 -21.72 20.01
C ASP A 45 60.21 -20.63 19.31
N TYR A 46 60.77 -19.41 19.32
CA TYR A 46 60.19 -18.22 18.71
C TYR A 46 59.94 -18.42 17.21
N LYS A 47 60.70 -19.31 16.57
CA LYS A 47 60.56 -19.64 15.15
C LYS A 47 59.27 -20.43 14.90
N SER A 48 59.02 -21.46 15.72
CA SER A 48 57.77 -22.22 15.68
C SER A 48 56.53 -21.35 15.96
N LYS A 49 56.60 -20.45 16.95
CA LYS A 49 55.51 -19.50 17.22
C LYS A 49 55.24 -18.54 16.07
N TYR A 50 56.29 -18.06 15.39
CA TYR A 50 56.16 -17.18 14.23
C TYR A 50 55.50 -17.90 13.03
N GLU A 51 55.90 -19.16 12.77
CA GLU A 51 55.28 -19.96 11.70
C GLU A 51 53.81 -20.29 12.00
N ALA A 52 53.48 -20.62 13.25
CA ALA A 52 52.10 -20.83 13.68
C ALA A 52 51.25 -19.56 13.50
N MET A 53 51.77 -18.39 13.87
CA MET A 53 51.07 -17.11 13.65
C MET A 53 50.84 -16.83 12.16
N LYS A 54 51.83 -17.13 11.31
CA LYS A 54 51.71 -16.97 9.86
C LYS A 54 50.69 -17.92 9.25
N ALA A 55 50.60 -19.15 9.75
CA ALA A 55 49.57 -20.11 9.36
C ALA A 55 48.17 -19.61 9.74
N HIS A 56 47.97 -19.18 10.99
CA HIS A 56 46.70 -18.60 11.43
C HIS A 56 46.31 -17.33 10.68
N SER A 57 47.27 -16.48 10.33
CA SER A 57 47.00 -15.30 9.49
C SER A 57 46.42 -15.69 8.13
N ARG A 58 46.97 -16.73 7.49
CA ARG A 58 46.45 -17.26 6.22
C ARG A 58 45.07 -17.89 6.39
N GLU A 59 44.84 -18.64 7.46
CA GLU A 59 43.53 -19.22 7.76
C GLU A 59 42.46 -18.14 7.96
N TRP A 60 42.79 -17.07 8.69
CA TRP A 60 41.87 -15.94 8.89
C TRP A 60 41.63 -15.16 7.60
N GLU A 61 42.64 -14.99 6.75
CA GLU A 61 42.46 -14.40 5.44
C GLU A 61 41.52 -15.24 4.57
N GLN A 62 41.68 -16.57 4.57
CA GLN A 62 40.79 -17.48 3.85
C GLN A 62 39.36 -17.44 4.41
N LYS A 63 39.20 -17.47 5.74
CA LYS A 63 37.89 -17.35 6.40
C LYS A 63 37.23 -16.00 6.10
N ALA A 64 37.99 -14.90 6.12
CA ALA A 64 37.47 -13.58 5.80
C ALA A 64 37.00 -13.50 4.34
N LYS A 65 37.76 -14.06 3.40
CA LYS A 65 37.36 -14.15 1.98
C LYS A 65 36.09 -15.00 1.80
N ALA A 66 36.01 -16.14 2.47
CA ALA A 66 34.82 -16.99 2.45
C ALA A 66 33.58 -16.29 3.04
N ASN A 67 33.73 -15.62 4.18
CA ASN A 67 32.65 -14.87 4.82
C ASN A 67 32.19 -13.69 3.96
N LEU A 68 33.12 -12.97 3.32
CA LEU A 68 32.79 -11.89 2.39
C LEU A 68 32.00 -12.42 1.18
N ALA A 69 32.42 -13.55 0.60
CA ALA A 69 31.69 -14.16 -0.50
C ALA A 69 30.28 -14.63 -0.09
N ALA A 70 30.14 -15.20 1.11
CA ALA A 70 28.85 -15.58 1.66
C ALA A 70 27.94 -14.36 1.91
N ALA A 71 28.48 -13.28 2.47
CA ALA A 71 27.75 -12.03 2.70
C ALA A 71 27.24 -11.41 1.39
N LYS A 72 28.06 -11.42 0.33
CA LYS A 72 27.63 -10.94 -1.00
C LYS A 72 26.47 -11.76 -1.57
N LYS A 73 26.55 -13.08 -1.51
CA LYS A 73 25.45 -13.95 -1.98
C LYS A 73 24.17 -13.74 -1.19
N LEU A 74 24.29 -13.51 0.12
CA LEU A 74 23.16 -13.21 0.98
C LEU A 74 22.50 -11.89 0.57
N GLN A 75 23.29 -10.83 0.35
CA GLN A 75 22.79 -9.55 -0.16
C GLN A 75 22.12 -9.68 -1.54
N GLU A 76 22.73 -10.43 -2.47
CA GLU A 76 22.15 -10.69 -3.79
C GLU A 76 20.78 -11.38 -3.69
N ILE A 77 20.62 -12.36 -2.81
CA ILE A 77 19.34 -13.05 -2.59
C ILE A 77 18.32 -12.12 -1.95
N GLU A 78 18.71 -11.31 -0.96
CA GLU A 78 17.82 -10.35 -0.33
C GLU A 78 17.33 -9.30 -1.32
N ASP A 79 18.22 -8.79 -2.18
CA ASP A 79 17.87 -7.77 -3.16
C ASP A 79 17.02 -8.34 -4.29
N ALA A 80 17.30 -9.58 -4.73
CA ALA A 80 16.42 -10.31 -5.63
C ALA A 80 15.04 -10.52 -5.02
N GLY A 81 14.98 -10.97 -3.76
CA GLY A 81 13.72 -11.18 -3.02
C GLY A 81 12.92 -9.88 -2.82
N LYS A 82 13.58 -8.77 -2.50
CA LYS A 82 12.94 -7.44 -2.43
C LYS A 82 12.37 -7.03 -3.79
N THR A 83 13.13 -7.26 -4.86
CA THR A 83 12.69 -6.93 -6.23
C THR A 83 11.49 -7.78 -6.66
N GLU A 84 11.48 -9.06 -6.32
CA GLU A 84 10.34 -9.95 -6.58
C GLU A 84 9.12 -9.57 -5.74
N LEU A 85 9.31 -9.26 -4.45
CA LEU A 85 8.24 -8.78 -3.58
C LEU A 85 7.62 -7.48 -4.11
N GLN A 86 8.43 -6.53 -4.57
CA GLN A 86 7.95 -5.29 -5.19
C GLN A 86 7.09 -5.57 -6.44
N LYS A 87 7.55 -6.46 -7.32
CA LYS A 87 6.76 -6.86 -8.50
C LYS A 87 5.44 -7.52 -8.10
N LEU A 88 5.46 -8.38 -7.09
CA LEU A 88 4.26 -9.04 -6.59
C LEU A 88 3.29 -8.04 -5.94
N THR A 89 3.79 -7.07 -5.17
CA THR A 89 2.94 -6.02 -4.60
C THR A 89 2.32 -5.16 -5.68
N ASP A 90 3.08 -4.76 -6.70
CA ASP A 90 2.56 -3.96 -7.82
C ASP A 90 1.48 -4.70 -8.60
N LEU A 91 1.67 -6.00 -8.85
CA LEU A 91 0.66 -6.84 -9.50
C LEU A 91 -0.58 -6.97 -8.63
N LEU A 92 -0.41 -7.19 -7.32
CA LEU A 92 -1.51 -7.33 -6.38
C LEU A 92 -2.32 -6.02 -6.26
N GLU A 93 -1.65 -4.87 -6.26
CA GLU A 93 -2.32 -3.57 -6.25
C GLU A 93 -3.13 -3.32 -7.54
N LYS A 94 -2.58 -3.68 -8.71
CA LYS A 94 -3.31 -3.62 -9.99
C LYS A 94 -4.54 -4.51 -9.99
N GLU A 95 -4.39 -5.77 -9.60
CA GLU A 95 -5.49 -6.73 -9.50
C GLU A 95 -6.55 -6.26 -8.49
N ARG A 96 -6.15 -5.66 -7.37
CA ARG A 96 -7.09 -5.06 -6.41
C ARG A 96 -7.84 -3.86 -7.00
N ALA A 97 -7.17 -3.02 -7.78
CA ALA A 97 -7.80 -1.88 -8.44
C ALA A 97 -8.84 -2.36 -9.47
N GLU A 98 -8.48 -3.34 -10.29
CA GLU A 98 -9.38 -3.96 -11.27
C GLU A 98 -10.58 -4.63 -10.59
N LYS A 99 -10.36 -5.40 -9.53
CA LYS A 99 -11.44 -6.00 -8.75
C LYS A 99 -12.40 -4.96 -8.18
N ARG A 100 -11.87 -3.88 -7.59
CA ARG A 100 -12.70 -2.78 -7.06
C ARG A 100 -13.52 -2.10 -8.16
N ALA A 101 -12.95 -1.92 -9.36
CA ALA A 101 -13.68 -1.36 -10.50
C ALA A 101 -14.85 -2.27 -10.92
N ILE A 102 -14.59 -3.57 -11.07
CA ILE A 102 -15.61 -4.57 -11.42
C ILE A 102 -16.69 -4.65 -10.34
N GLU A 103 -16.32 -4.65 -9.06
CA GLU A 103 -17.27 -4.66 -7.94
C GLU A 103 -18.14 -3.39 -7.91
N ALA A 104 -17.56 -2.23 -8.20
CA ALA A 104 -18.30 -0.97 -8.29
C ALA A 104 -19.29 -0.98 -9.47
N GLU A 105 -18.87 -1.45 -10.64
CA GLU A 105 -19.73 -1.62 -11.82
C GLU A 105 -20.87 -2.61 -11.55
N ALA A 106 -20.57 -3.77 -10.95
CA ALA A 106 -21.57 -4.77 -10.59
C ALA A 106 -22.58 -4.21 -9.57
N THR A 107 -22.12 -3.39 -8.63
CA THR A 107 -23.00 -2.72 -7.65
C THR A 107 -23.90 -1.70 -8.33
N ARG A 108 -23.34 -0.85 -9.20
CA ARG A 108 -24.08 0.13 -9.99
C ARG A 108 -25.16 -0.55 -10.83
N LEU A 109 -24.81 -1.61 -11.58
CA LEU A 109 -25.77 -2.35 -12.40
C LEU A 109 -26.85 -3.03 -11.55
N ARG A 110 -26.50 -3.60 -10.39
CA ARG A 110 -27.48 -4.17 -9.47
C ARG A 110 -28.49 -3.12 -9.02
N ILE A 111 -28.03 -1.94 -8.58
CA ILE A 111 -28.90 -0.84 -8.17
C ILE A 111 -29.77 -0.38 -9.36
N ALA A 112 -29.19 -0.24 -10.56
CA ALA A 112 -29.93 0.13 -11.76
C ALA A 112 -31.08 -0.84 -12.05
N THR A 113 -30.82 -2.15 -12.01
CA THR A 113 -31.87 -3.17 -12.23
C THR A 113 -32.97 -3.13 -11.17
N GLN A 114 -32.63 -2.84 -9.90
CA GLN A 114 -33.60 -2.72 -8.81
C GLN A 114 -34.54 -1.53 -8.99
N HIS A 115 -34.05 -0.44 -9.58
CA HIS A 115 -34.80 0.80 -9.78
C HIS A 115 -35.32 0.97 -11.22
N GLY A 116 -35.11 -0.02 -12.10
CA GLY A 116 -35.59 0.00 -13.48
C GLY A 116 -34.87 1.01 -14.38
N LEU A 117 -33.62 1.35 -14.06
CA LEU A 117 -32.78 2.26 -14.85
C LEU A 117 -32.08 1.53 -15.99
N SER A 118 -31.86 2.22 -17.10
CA SER A 118 -31.03 1.72 -18.19
C SER A 118 -29.55 1.64 -17.77
N ALA A 119 -28.75 0.83 -18.46
CA ALA A 119 -27.31 0.75 -18.20
C ALA A 119 -26.62 2.11 -18.44
N ASP A 120 -27.02 2.81 -19.49
CA ASP A 120 -26.48 4.13 -19.86
C ASP A 120 -26.81 5.19 -18.79
N ASP A 121 -28.04 5.20 -18.28
CA ASP A 121 -28.43 6.11 -17.19
C ASP A 121 -27.68 5.79 -15.88
N ALA A 122 -27.46 4.50 -15.61
CA ALA A 122 -26.70 4.08 -14.44
C ALA A 122 -25.25 4.55 -14.53
N GLU A 123 -24.62 4.45 -15.70
CA GLU A 123 -23.24 4.92 -15.92
C GLU A 123 -23.13 6.43 -15.78
N LEU A 124 -24.11 7.18 -16.30
CA LEU A 124 -24.08 8.64 -16.31
C LEU A 124 -24.43 9.26 -14.95
N PHE A 125 -25.36 8.66 -14.20
CA PHE A 125 -25.94 9.30 -13.02
C PHE A 125 -25.64 8.60 -11.67
N LEU A 126 -25.29 7.31 -11.65
CA LEU A 126 -24.98 6.60 -10.41
C LEU A 126 -23.47 6.62 -10.14
N HIS A 127 -23.09 7.37 -9.10
CA HIS A 127 -21.70 7.56 -8.72
C HIS A 127 -21.54 7.71 -7.21
N GLY A 128 -20.38 7.29 -6.69
CA GLY A 128 -20.08 7.33 -5.26
C GLY A 128 -20.18 5.96 -4.62
N ASP A 129 -20.55 5.94 -3.34
CA ASP A 129 -20.74 4.71 -2.58
C ASP A 129 -22.10 4.03 -2.91
N ALA A 130 -22.27 2.80 -2.45
CA ALA A 130 -23.49 2.03 -2.72
C ALA A 130 -24.76 2.73 -2.20
N GLU A 131 -24.68 3.41 -1.06
CA GLU A 131 -25.82 4.10 -0.46
C GLU A 131 -26.23 5.36 -1.23
N THR A 132 -25.26 6.16 -1.67
CA THR A 132 -25.52 7.34 -2.52
C THR A 132 -26.06 6.92 -3.88
N MET A 133 -25.50 5.87 -4.49
CA MET A 133 -26.03 5.31 -5.73
C MET A 133 -27.48 4.85 -5.58
N ALA A 134 -27.83 4.20 -4.46
CA ALA A 134 -29.22 3.78 -4.20
C ALA A 134 -30.18 4.97 -4.06
N LYS A 135 -29.78 6.02 -3.32
CA LYS A 135 -30.58 7.26 -3.18
C LYS A 135 -30.74 8.00 -4.51
N GLN A 136 -29.68 8.05 -5.31
CA GLN A 136 -29.71 8.62 -6.66
C GLN A 136 -30.67 7.85 -7.56
N ALA A 137 -30.57 6.52 -7.55
CA ALA A 137 -31.45 5.67 -8.33
C ALA A 137 -32.93 5.81 -7.93
N GLU A 138 -33.21 5.87 -6.62
CA GLU A 138 -34.54 6.13 -6.10
C GLU A 138 -35.08 7.51 -6.54
N ALA A 139 -34.26 8.54 -6.49
CA ALA A 139 -34.64 9.88 -6.94
C ALA A 139 -34.93 9.92 -8.45
N LEU A 140 -34.15 9.20 -9.27
CA LEU A 140 -34.37 9.09 -10.71
C LEU A 140 -35.63 8.30 -11.03
N ALA A 141 -35.89 7.19 -10.34
CA ALA A 141 -37.09 6.37 -10.53
C ALA A 141 -38.39 7.13 -10.17
N LYS A 142 -38.34 8.04 -9.19
CA LYS A 142 -39.49 8.89 -8.80
C LYS A 142 -39.75 10.05 -9.77
N ARG A 143 -38.77 10.41 -10.60
CA ARG A 143 -38.93 11.51 -11.55
C ARG A 143 -39.85 11.03 -12.68
N PRO A 144 -40.90 11.80 -13.05
CA PRO A 144 -41.69 11.44 -14.21
C PRO A 144 -40.74 11.38 -15.41
N ALA A 145 -40.75 10.27 -16.14
CA ALA A 145 -40.04 10.17 -17.41
C ALA A 145 -40.41 11.39 -18.24
N ALA A 146 -39.41 12.12 -18.74
CA ALA A 146 -39.67 13.17 -19.71
C ALA A 146 -40.48 12.53 -20.84
N PRO A 147 -41.59 13.15 -21.31
CA PRO A 147 -42.36 12.57 -22.40
C PRO A 147 -41.38 12.29 -23.54
N ASP A 148 -41.39 11.05 -24.02
CA ASP A 148 -40.58 10.60 -25.14
C ASP A 148 -40.58 11.70 -26.19
N THR A 149 -39.39 12.22 -26.54
CA THR A 149 -39.22 13.16 -27.65
C THR A 149 -39.37 12.43 -29.00
N SER A 150 -40.38 11.58 -29.11
CA SER A 150 -41.07 11.35 -30.38
C SER A 150 -41.97 12.57 -30.60
N PRO A 151 -41.95 13.23 -31.77
CA PRO A 151 -42.70 14.47 -31.99
C PRO A 151 -44.20 14.15 -32.14
N LYS A 152 -44.86 13.82 -31.04
CA LYS A 152 -46.32 13.72 -30.95
C LYS A 152 -46.82 14.83 -30.05
N GLY A 153 -46.95 16.01 -30.65
CA GLY A 153 -47.49 17.20 -30.01
C GLY A 153 -46.40 18.20 -29.68
N LEU A 154 -46.08 19.04 -30.67
CA LEU A 154 -45.44 20.33 -30.41
C LEU A 154 -46.23 21.01 -29.29
N GLY A 155 -45.58 21.19 -28.14
CA GLY A 155 -46.04 22.08 -27.09
C GLY A 155 -46.36 23.43 -27.74
N VAL A 156 -47.51 23.98 -27.38
CA VAL A 156 -48.00 25.27 -27.83
C VAL A 156 -46.84 26.27 -27.80
N ASN A 157 -46.52 26.85 -28.96
CA ASN A 157 -45.46 27.84 -29.04
C ASN A 157 -45.84 28.99 -28.08
N PRO A 158 -45.00 29.38 -27.10
CA PRO A 158 -45.32 30.48 -26.19
C PRO A 158 -45.52 31.82 -26.91
N ALA A 159 -45.14 31.92 -28.19
CA ALA A 159 -45.42 33.05 -29.08
C ALA A 159 -46.81 33.01 -29.76
N GLN A 160 -47.60 31.94 -29.65
CA GLN A 160 -48.95 31.86 -30.25
C GLN A 160 -50.04 32.57 -29.43
N GLY A 161 -49.69 33.15 -28.28
CA GLY A 161 -50.59 33.89 -27.40
C GLY A 161 -50.51 35.40 -27.56
N ARG A 162 -50.48 35.97 -28.76
CA ARG A 162 -50.76 37.40 -29.01
C ARG A 162 -50.86 37.71 -30.50
N GLY A 163 -52.06 38.04 -30.96
CA GLY A 163 -52.26 38.72 -32.25
C GLY A 163 -53.12 37.98 -33.26
N ALA A 164 -54.34 37.58 -32.90
CA ALA A 164 -55.41 37.53 -33.87
C ALA A 164 -55.80 38.97 -34.26
N ALA A 165 -54.94 39.63 -35.02
CA ALA A 165 -55.32 40.82 -35.78
C ALA A 165 -55.63 40.34 -37.20
N SER A 166 -56.92 40.37 -37.54
CA SER A 166 -57.47 40.02 -38.84
C SER A 166 -56.64 40.65 -39.96
N SER A 167 -55.93 39.83 -40.72
CA SER A 167 -55.48 40.24 -42.05
C SER A 167 -56.72 40.21 -42.94
N PRO A 168 -57.19 41.34 -43.51
CA PRO A 168 -58.33 41.30 -44.41
C PRO A 168 -57.99 40.40 -45.59
N VAL A 169 -58.89 39.47 -45.87
CA VAL A 169 -58.76 38.55 -47.00
C VAL A 169 -58.68 39.42 -48.26
N ARG A 170 -57.83 39.05 -49.23
CA ARG A 170 -57.62 39.83 -50.47
C ARG A 170 -58.92 40.24 -51.17
N ASP A 171 -59.98 39.48 -50.98
CA ASP A 171 -61.31 39.74 -51.52
C ASP A 171 -61.94 41.02 -50.94
N ASP A 172 -61.74 41.33 -49.66
CA ASP A 172 -62.26 42.54 -49.01
C ASP A 172 -61.57 43.82 -49.53
N ILE A 173 -60.29 43.70 -49.90
CA ILE A 173 -59.52 44.81 -50.49
C ILE A 173 -59.99 45.08 -51.92
N ILE A 174 -60.31 44.02 -52.67
CA ILE A 174 -60.78 44.11 -54.07
C ILE A 174 -62.21 44.68 -54.13
N GLU A 175 -63.10 44.29 -53.22
CA GLU A 175 -64.45 44.87 -53.18
C GLU A 175 -64.46 46.35 -52.81
N ARG A 176 -63.58 46.77 -51.89
CA ARG A 176 -63.49 48.19 -51.50
C ARG A 176 -62.94 49.08 -52.61
N ALA A 177 -62.10 48.56 -53.49
CA ALA A 177 -61.54 49.27 -54.63
C ALA A 177 -62.54 49.46 -55.79
N LYS A 178 -63.61 48.65 -55.87
CA LYS A 178 -64.67 48.78 -56.88
C LYS A 178 -65.77 49.78 -56.50
N LYS A 179 -65.74 50.31 -55.28
CA LYS A 179 -66.77 51.21 -54.73
C LYS A 179 -66.30 52.67 -54.61
N LEU A 180 -65.16 53.00 -55.22
CA LEU A 180 -64.65 54.35 -55.50
C LEU A 180 -64.76 54.60 -57.01
#